data_AF-A0A452Z4L5-F1
#
_entry.id   AF-A0A452Z4L5-F1
#
_cell.length_a   1.000
_cell.length_b   1.000
_cell.length_c   1.000
_cell.angle_alpha   90.00
_cell.angle_beta   90.00
_cell.angle_gamma   90.00
#
_symmetry.space_group_name_H-M   'P 1'
#
loop_
_entity.id
_entity.type
_entity.pdbx_description
1 polymer ?
#
loop_
_entity_poly.entity_id
_entity_poly.type
_entity_poly.pdbx_seq_one_letter_code
_entity_poly.pdbx_strand_id
1 'polypeptide(L)'
;MRTSRSLAVKKASDIRPLPVLRETMDYLWHLLNSSEYPFEIVHDFIFDRTRSVRQDLSIQNLVNDQAIGIYEDVIKFHILSHQRLARSCQDSDASSLCYLNTEQMMKCLLSLFDMYHTIHKINSQSNKEAEYYSFFVLLHMGCKIPKMANSLSFWYSQLPASIVRSKEMIFARTILRCYHLGNFKRFFCMIADEATELQLCLVEPFLNEVRARALMYLNHSGYKLQHHPLTHLSDILMIEELELEDLCRICGLEISRSGDTKAFAPKQTTFSLPTPLSKSSGIYISREIKR
;
A
#
# COMPACT_ATOMS: atom_id res chain seq x y z
N MET A 1 3.58 -28.03 -19.36
CA MET A 1 3.30 -29.36 -18.79
C MET A 1 4.17 -29.54 -17.54
N ARG A 2 3.74 -29.04 -16.37
CA ARG A 2 4.41 -29.28 -15.08
C ARG A 2 3.66 -30.41 -14.38
N THR A 3 4.16 -31.61 -14.58
CA THR A 3 3.72 -32.82 -13.89
C THR A 3 3.87 -32.64 -12.38
N SER A 4 2.77 -32.92 -11.70
CA SER A 4 2.66 -33.31 -10.29
C SER A 4 3.88 -34.10 -9.80
N ARG A 5 4.78 -33.46 -9.06
CA ARG A 5 5.64 -34.16 -8.12
C ARG A 5 4.78 -34.52 -6.92
N SER A 6 4.46 -35.80 -6.84
CA SER A 6 4.00 -36.54 -5.67
C SER A 6 4.56 -35.99 -4.36
N LEU A 7 3.71 -35.99 -3.32
CA LEU A 7 4.04 -35.76 -1.91
C LEU A 7 5.21 -36.66 -1.46
N ALA A 8 6.45 -36.29 -1.80
CA ALA A 8 7.62 -36.83 -1.13
C ALA A 8 7.56 -36.29 0.30
N VAL A 9 7.48 -37.20 1.27
CA VAL A 9 7.58 -36.86 2.69
C VAL A 9 8.89 -36.09 2.88
N LYS A 10 8.81 -34.78 3.15
CA LYS A 10 9.98 -33.95 3.44
C LYS A 10 10.72 -34.58 4.62
N LYS A 11 12.00 -34.87 4.46
CA LYS A 11 12.84 -35.36 5.56
C LYS A 11 13.18 -34.17 6.47
N ALA A 12 13.53 -34.45 7.72
CA ALA A 12 13.98 -33.41 8.66
C ALA A 12 15.19 -32.63 8.12
N SER A 13 16.07 -33.28 7.35
CA SER A 13 17.21 -32.65 6.67
C SER A 13 16.82 -31.65 5.57
N ASP A 14 15.59 -31.72 5.06
CA ASP A 14 15.11 -30.90 3.95
C ASP A 14 14.46 -29.59 4.46
N ILE A 15 14.42 -29.39 5.79
CA ILE A 15 13.76 -28.27 6.45
C ILE A 15 14.82 -27.47 7.20
N ARG A 16 14.94 -26.18 6.88
CA ARG A 16 15.90 -25.31 7.56
C ARG A 16 15.45 -25.01 8.99
N PRO A 17 16.33 -25.10 9.99
CA PRO A 17 16.00 -24.72 11.37
C PRO A 17 15.87 -23.20 11.48
N LEU A 18 15.20 -22.72 12.54
CA LEU A 18 14.89 -21.30 12.76
C LEU A 18 16.09 -20.35 12.64
N PRO A 19 17.30 -20.62 13.19
CA PRO A 19 18.44 -19.73 13.03
C PRO A 19 18.85 -19.53 11.57
N VAL A 20 18.86 -20.62 10.79
CA VAL A 20 19.17 -20.59 9.36
C VAL A 20 18.09 -19.85 8.57
N LEU A 21 16.82 -19.96 8.97
CA LEU A 21 15.73 -19.19 8.35
C LEU A 21 15.87 -17.69 8.59
N ARG A 22 16.30 -17.27 9.78
CA ARG A 22 16.57 -15.86 10.11
C ARG A 22 17.74 -15.32 9.28
N GLU A 23 18.87 -16.03 9.26
CA GLU A 23 20.03 -15.66 8.42
C GLU A 23 19.67 -15.59 6.93
N THR A 24 18.85 -16.54 6.46
CA THR A 24 18.33 -16.51 5.08
C THR A 24 17.54 -15.23 4.83
N MET A 25 16.66 -14.83 5.76
CA MET A 25 15.85 -13.62 5.61
C MET A 25 16.72 -12.36 5.60
N ASP A 26 17.76 -12.30 6.44
CA ASP A 26 18.72 -11.17 6.46
C ASP A 26 19.47 -11.05 5.14
N TYR A 27 19.93 -12.18 4.58
CA TYR A 27 20.55 -12.23 3.26
C TYR A 27 19.60 -11.73 2.15
N LEU A 28 18.33 -12.17 2.16
CA LEU A 28 17.33 -11.73 1.20
C LEU A 28 17.06 -10.22 1.30
N TRP A 29 17.11 -9.66 2.51
CA TRP A 29 16.94 -8.23 2.72
C TRP A 29 18.08 -7.42 2.10
N HIS A 30 19.33 -7.90 2.20
CA HIS A 30 20.46 -7.27 1.53
C HIS A 30 20.30 -7.28 0.00
N LEU A 31 19.79 -8.38 -0.56
CA LEU A 31 19.58 -8.50 -2.00
C LEU A 31 18.51 -7.52 -2.53
N LEU A 32 17.51 -7.16 -1.73
CA LEU A 32 16.46 -6.21 -2.12
C LEU A 32 17.03 -4.84 -2.54
N ASN A 33 18.18 -4.46 -1.98
CA ASN A 33 18.85 -3.19 -2.27
C ASN A 33 19.99 -3.31 -3.29
N SER A 34 20.23 -4.51 -3.83
CA SER A 34 21.22 -4.72 -4.89
C SER A 34 20.78 -4.03 -6.18
N SER A 35 21.72 -3.32 -6.80
CA SER A 35 21.55 -2.72 -8.13
C SER A 35 22.15 -3.59 -9.26
N GLU A 36 22.60 -4.81 -8.94
CA GLU A 36 23.26 -5.70 -9.90
C GLU A 36 22.32 -6.27 -10.96
N TYR A 37 21.02 -6.37 -10.65
CA TYR A 37 20.00 -6.96 -11.52
C TYR A 37 18.76 -6.08 -11.62
N PRO A 38 17.98 -6.18 -12.71
CA PRO A 38 16.65 -5.59 -12.80
C PRO A 38 15.79 -5.99 -11.61
N PHE A 39 15.01 -5.02 -11.11
CA PHE A 39 14.24 -5.19 -9.88
C PHE A 39 13.23 -6.34 -9.97
N GLU A 40 12.65 -6.57 -11.14
CA GLU A 40 11.67 -7.64 -11.39
C GLU A 40 12.29 -9.03 -11.15
N ILE A 41 13.56 -9.22 -11.55
CA ILE A 41 14.29 -10.47 -11.34
C ILE A 41 14.60 -10.67 -9.86
N VAL A 42 15.05 -9.61 -9.19
CA VAL A 42 15.31 -9.62 -7.74
C VAL A 42 14.02 -9.91 -6.96
N HIS A 43 12.92 -9.25 -7.33
CA HIS A 43 11.60 -9.45 -6.77
C HIS A 43 11.19 -10.91 -6.88
N ASP A 44 11.22 -11.50 -8.07
CA ASP A 44 10.74 -12.88 -8.29
C ASP A 44 11.56 -13.90 -7.50
N PHE A 45 12.89 -13.68 -7.41
CA PHE A 45 13.75 -14.50 -6.58
C PHE A 45 13.38 -14.40 -5.09
N ILE A 46 13.29 -13.19 -4.54
CA ILE A 46 12.97 -12.99 -3.12
C ILE A 46 11.54 -13.47 -2.83
N PHE A 47 10.59 -13.24 -3.73
CA PHE A 47 9.21 -13.71 -3.63
C PHE A 47 9.13 -15.24 -3.49
N ASP A 48 9.87 -15.99 -4.30
CA ASP A 48 9.93 -17.46 -4.20
C ASP A 48 10.64 -17.93 -2.93
N ARG A 49 11.77 -17.28 -2.58
CA ARG A 49 12.57 -17.64 -1.40
C ARG A 49 11.84 -17.34 -0.09
N THR A 50 11.15 -16.21 0.02
CA THR A 50 10.33 -15.88 1.20
C THR A 50 9.15 -16.83 1.35
N ARG A 51 8.52 -17.27 0.24
CA ARG A 51 7.50 -18.33 0.28
C ARG A 51 8.06 -19.64 0.84
N SER A 52 9.26 -20.04 0.40
CA SER A 52 9.96 -21.22 0.92
C SER A 52 10.29 -21.10 2.41
N VAL A 53 10.76 -19.93 2.86
CA VAL A 53 11.02 -19.65 4.28
C VAL A 53 9.75 -19.80 5.12
N ARG A 54 8.63 -19.20 4.69
CA ARG A 54 7.32 -19.35 5.38
C ARG A 54 6.85 -20.80 5.40
N GLN A 55 7.08 -21.56 4.33
CA GLN A 55 6.73 -22.97 4.27
C GLN A 55 7.48 -23.79 5.32
N ASP A 56 8.79 -23.55 5.48
CA ASP A 56 9.59 -24.25 6.49
C ASP A 56 9.19 -23.89 7.92
N LEU A 57 8.83 -22.61 8.19
CA LEU A 57 8.27 -22.20 9.49
C LEU A 57 6.95 -22.92 9.78
N SER A 58 6.06 -22.98 8.79
CA SER A 58 4.75 -23.63 8.91
C SER A 58 4.88 -25.14 9.14
N ILE A 59 5.77 -25.83 8.42
CA ILE A 59 5.98 -27.28 8.61
C ILE A 59 6.48 -27.59 10.02
N GLN A 60 7.34 -26.72 10.57
CA GLN A 60 7.85 -26.87 11.93
C GLN A 60 6.87 -26.41 13.01
N ASN A 61 5.70 -25.86 12.64
CA ASN A 61 4.72 -25.25 13.54
C ASN A 61 5.35 -24.22 14.50
N LEU A 62 6.33 -23.44 14.01
CA LEU A 62 7.06 -22.48 14.84
C LEU A 62 6.24 -21.21 15.05
N VAL A 63 5.97 -20.90 16.31
CA VAL A 63 5.33 -19.65 16.74
C VAL A 63 6.11 -19.07 17.92
N ASN A 64 6.99 -18.11 17.62
CA ASN A 64 7.79 -17.37 18.60
C ASN A 64 8.17 -15.99 18.02
N ASP A 65 8.81 -15.14 18.83
CA ASP A 65 9.15 -13.77 18.44
C ASP A 65 10.06 -13.70 17.19
N GLN A 66 10.98 -14.65 17.02
CA GLN A 66 11.84 -14.70 15.83
C GLN A 66 11.05 -15.07 14.57
N ALA A 67 10.14 -16.05 14.67
CA ALA A 67 9.27 -16.43 13.56
C ALA A 67 8.32 -15.29 13.17
N ILE A 68 7.75 -14.58 14.15
CA ILE A 68 7.00 -13.34 13.93
C ILE A 68 7.87 -12.32 13.17
N GLY A 69 9.09 -12.05 13.66
CA GLY A 69 10.00 -11.11 13.02
C GLY A 69 10.32 -11.46 11.56
N ILE A 70 10.41 -12.74 11.21
CA ILE A 70 10.57 -13.18 9.83
C ILE A 70 9.32 -12.85 9.00
N TYR A 71 8.11 -13.13 9.50
CA TYR A 71 6.88 -12.79 8.79
C TYR A 71 6.69 -11.27 8.62
N GLU A 72 7.03 -10.49 9.66
CA GLU A 72 7.09 -9.04 9.62
C GLU A 72 7.98 -8.56 8.45
N ASP A 73 9.21 -9.06 8.35
CA ASP A 73 10.13 -8.66 7.28
C ASP A 73 9.68 -9.09 5.89
N VAL A 74 9.04 -10.25 5.79
CA VAL A 74 8.43 -10.71 4.53
C VAL A 74 7.29 -9.78 4.10
N ILE A 75 6.46 -9.29 5.02
CA ILE A 75 5.39 -8.33 4.71
C ILE A 75 6.01 -6.99 4.28
N LYS A 76 7.05 -6.50 4.98
CA LYS A 76 7.78 -5.29 4.56
C LYS A 76 8.33 -5.43 3.14
N PHE A 77 8.93 -6.58 2.83
CA PHE A 77 9.40 -6.88 1.47
C PHE A 77 8.26 -6.74 0.46
N HIS A 78 7.09 -7.31 0.73
CA HIS A 78 5.95 -7.22 -0.17
C HIS A 78 5.44 -5.77 -0.33
N ILE A 79 5.39 -4.97 0.74
CA ILE A 79 4.99 -3.55 0.69
C ILE A 79 5.95 -2.75 -0.20
N LEU A 80 7.25 -2.82 0.09
CA LEU A 80 8.28 -2.09 -0.66
C LEU A 80 8.35 -2.55 -2.11
N SER A 81 8.20 -3.85 -2.35
CA SER A 81 8.20 -4.40 -3.70
C SER A 81 6.98 -3.96 -4.49
N HIS A 82 5.80 -3.91 -3.85
CA HIS A 82 4.60 -3.41 -4.51
C HIS A 82 4.81 -2.00 -5.03
N GLN A 83 5.37 -1.11 -4.20
CA GLN A 83 5.67 0.28 -4.57
C GLN A 83 6.70 0.35 -5.72
N ARG A 84 7.77 -0.45 -5.67
CA ARG A 84 8.81 -0.45 -6.72
C ARG A 84 8.31 -1.02 -8.05
N LEU A 85 7.58 -2.14 -8.04
CA LEU A 85 6.91 -2.69 -9.23
C LEU A 85 5.90 -1.69 -9.80
N ALA A 86 5.13 -1.07 -8.91
CA ALA A 86 4.21 -0.01 -9.26
C ALA A 86 4.94 1.23 -9.79
N ARG A 87 6.27 1.39 -9.68
CA ARG A 87 7.06 2.48 -10.31
C ARG A 87 7.69 2.05 -11.64
N SER A 88 8.24 0.85 -11.73
CA SER A 88 8.97 0.39 -12.91
C SER A 88 8.11 0.07 -14.14
N CYS A 89 6.84 -0.28 -13.95
CA CYS A 89 6.08 -0.87 -15.06
C CYS A 89 4.90 -0.03 -15.58
N GLN A 90 4.80 0.14 -16.90
CA GLN A 90 3.64 0.71 -17.61
C GLN A 90 2.80 -0.35 -18.35
N ASP A 91 3.25 -1.61 -18.38
CA ASP A 91 2.66 -2.69 -19.20
C ASP A 91 1.77 -3.68 -18.44
N SER A 92 1.01 -4.50 -19.18
CA SER A 92 0.03 -5.46 -18.67
C SER A 92 0.61 -6.53 -17.73
N ASP A 93 1.84 -6.97 -17.95
CA ASP A 93 2.48 -8.05 -17.18
C ASP A 93 2.74 -7.64 -15.73
N ALA A 94 2.99 -6.36 -15.51
CA ALA A 94 3.17 -5.77 -14.19
C ALA A 94 1.90 -5.81 -13.35
N SER A 95 0.74 -5.68 -13.98
CA SER A 95 -0.54 -5.83 -13.28
C SER A 95 -0.67 -7.24 -12.69
N SER A 96 -0.07 -8.26 -13.32
CA SER A 96 -0.10 -9.64 -12.82
C SER A 96 0.87 -9.84 -11.65
N LEU A 97 2.10 -9.29 -11.73
CA LEU A 97 3.09 -9.34 -10.66
C LEU A 97 2.62 -8.59 -9.41
N CYS A 98 2.11 -7.36 -9.57
CA CYS A 98 1.54 -6.58 -8.48
C CYS A 98 0.38 -7.32 -7.80
N TYR A 99 -0.50 -7.96 -8.59
CA TYR A 99 -1.60 -8.76 -8.07
C TYR A 99 -1.12 -9.95 -7.23
N LEU A 100 -0.19 -10.75 -7.77
CA LEU A 100 0.38 -11.91 -7.07
C LEU A 100 1.13 -11.49 -5.79
N ASN A 101 1.86 -10.38 -5.84
CA ASN A 101 2.53 -9.79 -4.69
C ASN A 101 1.52 -9.42 -3.59
N THR A 102 0.45 -8.72 -3.95
CA THR A 102 -0.61 -8.36 -2.99
C THR A 102 -1.32 -9.59 -2.42
N GLU A 103 -1.59 -10.60 -3.24
CA GLU A 103 -2.18 -11.86 -2.77
C GLU A 103 -1.29 -12.58 -1.74
N GLN A 104 0.01 -12.67 -2.00
CA GLN A 104 0.94 -13.29 -1.04
C GLN A 104 1.11 -12.45 0.22
N MET A 105 1.15 -11.12 0.11
CA MET A 105 1.18 -10.21 1.26
C MET A 105 -0.02 -10.42 2.17
N MET A 106 -1.22 -10.53 1.61
CA MET A 106 -2.46 -10.79 2.36
C MET A 106 -2.42 -12.15 3.07
N LYS A 107 -1.98 -13.21 2.38
CA LYS A 107 -1.81 -14.54 3.00
C LYS A 107 -0.81 -14.49 4.15
N CYS A 108 0.30 -13.76 3.96
CA CYS A 108 1.33 -13.58 4.98
C CYS A 108 0.79 -12.83 6.21
N LEU A 109 0.01 -11.76 5.99
CA LEU A 109 -0.67 -11.01 7.06
C LEU A 109 -1.63 -11.89 7.86
N LEU A 110 -2.45 -12.70 7.19
CA LEU A 110 -3.38 -13.62 7.88
C LEU A 110 -2.63 -14.63 8.75
N SER A 111 -1.58 -15.27 8.22
CA SER A 111 -0.74 -16.16 9.01
C SER A 111 -0.04 -15.45 10.18
N LEU A 112 0.38 -14.19 9.99
CA LEU A 112 0.95 -13.38 11.07
C LEU A 112 -0.08 -13.11 12.18
N PHE A 113 -1.34 -12.82 11.82
CA PHE A 113 -2.41 -12.62 12.81
C PHE A 113 -2.72 -13.90 13.60
N ASP A 114 -2.68 -15.07 12.96
CA ASP A 114 -2.82 -16.35 13.65
C ASP A 114 -1.67 -16.57 14.66
N MET A 115 -0.45 -16.18 14.30
CA MET A 115 0.71 -16.23 15.20
C MET A 115 0.58 -15.26 16.37
N TYR A 116 0.15 -14.01 16.15
CA TYR A 116 -0.10 -13.05 17.23
C TYR A 116 -1.14 -13.57 18.21
N HIS A 117 -2.27 -14.08 17.70
CA HIS A 117 -3.31 -14.66 18.55
C HIS A 117 -2.80 -15.86 19.37
N THR A 118 -1.90 -16.67 18.81
CA THR A 118 -1.30 -17.80 19.52
C THR A 118 -0.32 -17.33 20.61
N ILE A 119 0.50 -16.32 20.33
CA ILE A 119 1.46 -15.77 21.30
C ILE A 119 0.78 -15.00 22.42
N HIS A 120 -0.34 -14.32 22.17
CA HIS A 120 -1.13 -13.65 23.23
C HIS A 120 -1.66 -14.60 24.30
N LYS A 121 -1.84 -15.88 23.97
CA LYS A 121 -2.22 -16.89 24.98
C LYS A 121 -1.09 -17.20 25.96
N ILE A 122 0.15 -16.87 25.59
CA ILE A 122 1.37 -17.29 26.29
C ILE A 122 2.09 -16.08 26.89
N ASN A 123 2.13 -14.94 26.19
CA ASN A 123 2.89 -13.73 26.53
C ASN A 123 2.06 -12.46 26.35
N SER A 124 2.59 -11.34 26.85
CA SER A 124 2.02 -10.01 26.64
C SER A 124 2.09 -9.54 25.19
N GLN A 125 1.18 -8.63 24.83
CA GLN A 125 0.99 -8.06 23.49
C GLN A 125 2.27 -7.40 22.93
N SER A 126 2.59 -7.64 21.65
CA SER A 126 3.69 -6.98 20.95
C SER A 126 3.30 -5.56 20.52
N ASN A 127 4.25 -4.62 20.63
CA ASN A 127 4.02 -3.19 20.34
C ASN A 127 3.71 -2.90 18.86
N LYS A 128 4.04 -3.80 17.92
CA LYS A 128 3.93 -3.56 16.47
C LYS A 128 2.66 -4.12 15.83
N GLU A 129 1.89 -4.93 16.56
CA GLU A 129 0.77 -5.68 15.98
C GLU A 129 -0.24 -4.76 15.29
N ALA A 130 -0.59 -3.67 15.97
CA ALA A 130 -1.51 -2.64 15.48
C ALA A 130 -1.12 -2.11 14.10
N GLU A 131 0.18 -1.94 13.84
CA GLU A 131 0.72 -1.48 12.57
C GLU A 131 0.41 -2.50 11.45
N TYR A 132 0.67 -3.79 11.68
CA TYR A 132 0.38 -4.84 10.69
C TYR A 132 -1.12 -5.05 10.47
N TYR A 133 -1.94 -4.95 11.53
CA TYR A 133 -3.40 -4.94 11.38
C TYR A 133 -3.88 -3.75 10.54
N SER A 134 -3.23 -2.59 10.67
CA SER A 134 -3.55 -1.40 9.88
C SER A 134 -3.25 -1.60 8.38
N PHE A 135 -2.15 -2.29 8.04
CA PHE A 135 -1.79 -2.61 6.65
C PHE A 135 -2.89 -3.40 5.96
N PHE A 136 -3.45 -4.39 6.66
CA PHE A 136 -4.56 -5.18 6.15
C PHE A 136 -5.77 -4.33 5.78
N VAL A 137 -6.11 -3.34 6.61
CA VAL A 137 -7.21 -2.40 6.32
C VAL A 137 -6.90 -1.52 5.10
N LEU A 138 -5.68 -0.98 5.00
CA LEU A 138 -5.26 -0.13 3.89
C LEU A 138 -5.29 -0.87 2.53
N LEU A 139 -4.97 -2.17 2.53
CA LEU A 139 -5.04 -3.00 1.32
C LEU A 139 -6.46 -3.09 0.72
N HIS A 140 -7.51 -2.72 1.48
CA HIS A 140 -8.90 -2.70 1.01
C HIS A 140 -9.31 -1.41 0.27
N MET A 141 -8.42 -0.42 0.09
CA MET A 141 -8.75 0.80 -0.67
C MET A 141 -8.95 0.57 -2.18
N GLY A 142 -8.23 -0.36 -2.80
CA GLY A 142 -8.38 -0.58 -4.24
C GLY A 142 -7.51 -1.67 -4.85
N CYS A 143 -6.89 -2.52 -4.04
CA CYS A 143 -6.38 -3.77 -4.57
C CYS A 143 -7.59 -4.61 -4.98
N LYS A 144 -7.61 -5.17 -6.20
CA LYS A 144 -8.56 -6.21 -6.59
C LYS A 144 -8.28 -7.42 -5.69
N ILE A 145 -8.85 -7.43 -4.49
CA ILE A 145 -8.57 -8.46 -3.49
C ILE A 145 -9.18 -9.78 -3.98
N PRO A 146 -8.44 -10.90 -3.86
CA PRO A 146 -9.07 -12.22 -3.92
C PRO A 146 -10.19 -12.26 -2.89
N LYS A 147 -11.44 -12.54 -3.30
CA LYS A 147 -12.61 -12.53 -2.41
C LYS A 147 -12.29 -13.20 -1.08
N MET A 148 -12.19 -12.39 -0.04
CA MET A 148 -12.00 -12.89 1.31
C MET A 148 -13.25 -13.67 1.72
N ALA A 149 -13.10 -14.80 2.41
CA ALA A 149 -14.24 -15.63 2.81
C ALA A 149 -15.25 -14.85 3.66
N ASN A 150 -14.75 -13.90 4.47
CA ASN A 150 -15.53 -13.04 5.34
C ASN A 150 -15.37 -11.57 4.94
N SER A 151 -16.40 -10.74 5.19
CA SER A 151 -16.33 -9.30 4.96
C SER A 151 -15.34 -8.63 5.92
N LEU A 152 -14.74 -7.51 5.48
CA LEU A 152 -13.83 -6.72 6.32
C LEU A 152 -14.50 -6.28 7.64
N SER A 153 -15.81 -5.99 7.60
CA SER A 153 -16.58 -5.64 8.80
C SER A 153 -16.66 -6.80 9.79
N PHE A 154 -16.82 -8.04 9.31
CA PHE A 154 -16.83 -9.21 10.18
C PHE A 154 -15.44 -9.45 10.78
N TRP A 155 -14.38 -9.42 9.96
CA TRP A 155 -13.00 -9.53 10.45
C TRP A 155 -12.69 -8.48 11.52
N TYR A 156 -13.12 -7.24 11.29
CA TYR A 156 -12.94 -6.14 12.22
C TYR A 156 -13.64 -6.38 13.57
N SER A 157 -14.83 -7.00 13.57
CA SER A 157 -15.57 -7.31 14.80
C SER A 157 -14.87 -8.30 15.72
N GLN A 158 -13.93 -9.08 15.20
CA GLN A 158 -13.17 -10.08 15.96
C GLN A 158 -11.89 -9.53 16.58
N LEU A 159 -11.54 -8.25 16.32
CA LEU A 159 -10.30 -7.67 16.79
C LEU A 159 -10.39 -7.20 18.25
N PRO A 160 -9.29 -7.33 19.04
CA PRO A 160 -9.22 -6.79 20.38
C PRO A 160 -9.41 -5.26 20.42
N ALA A 161 -10.01 -4.77 21.50
CA ALA A 161 -10.23 -3.33 21.70
C ALA A 161 -8.92 -2.52 21.72
N SER A 162 -7.81 -3.11 22.18
CA SER A 162 -6.48 -2.48 22.18
C SER A 162 -6.01 -2.18 20.75
N ILE A 163 -6.14 -3.14 19.84
CA ILE A 163 -5.82 -2.98 18.41
C ILE A 163 -6.76 -1.97 17.75
N VAL A 164 -8.06 -2.08 18.01
CA VAL A 164 -9.08 -1.18 17.43
C VAL A 164 -8.85 0.29 17.80
N ARG A 165 -8.38 0.55 19.03
CA ARG A 165 -8.14 1.90 19.56
C ARG A 165 -6.71 2.41 19.33
N SER A 166 -5.84 1.60 18.73
CA SER A 166 -4.48 2.01 18.39
C SER A 166 -4.48 3.15 17.38
N LYS A 167 -3.43 3.98 17.41
CA LYS A 167 -3.28 5.10 16.47
C LYS A 167 -3.19 4.61 15.02
N GLU A 168 -2.52 3.49 14.79
CA GLU A 168 -2.31 2.89 13.48
C GLU A 168 -3.64 2.42 12.87
N MET A 169 -4.51 1.80 13.68
CA MET A 169 -5.82 1.36 13.23
C MET A 169 -6.79 2.53 13.01
N ILE A 170 -6.78 3.55 13.90
CA ILE A 170 -7.58 4.76 13.73
C ILE A 170 -7.19 5.49 12.44
N PHE A 171 -5.89 5.60 12.17
CA PHE A 171 -5.36 6.12 10.91
C PHE A 171 -5.93 5.35 9.73
N ALA A 172 -5.71 4.03 9.65
CA ALA A 172 -6.09 3.23 8.49
C ALA A 172 -7.59 3.25 8.21
N ARG A 173 -8.43 3.17 9.25
CA ARG A 173 -9.88 3.28 9.12
C ARG A 173 -10.32 4.65 8.61
N THR A 174 -9.67 5.71 9.10
CA THR A 174 -10.03 7.07 8.71
C THR A 174 -9.63 7.35 7.28
N ILE A 175 -8.44 6.89 6.86
CA ILE A 175 -7.99 6.95 5.47
C ILE A 175 -8.94 6.20 4.54
N LEU A 176 -9.27 4.95 4.86
CA LEU A 176 -10.23 4.15 4.07
C LEU A 176 -11.59 4.84 3.95
N ARG A 177 -12.09 5.41 5.06
CA ARG A 177 -13.35 6.19 5.04
C ARG A 177 -13.24 7.45 4.19
N CYS A 178 -12.15 8.22 4.31
CA CYS A 178 -11.97 9.44 3.52
C CYS A 178 -11.87 9.12 2.03
N TYR A 179 -11.20 8.02 1.68
CA TYR A 179 -11.08 7.52 0.32
C TYR A 179 -12.46 7.19 -0.29
N HIS A 180 -13.31 6.46 0.43
CA HIS A 180 -14.65 6.10 -0.05
C HIS A 180 -15.65 7.27 -0.06
N LEU A 181 -15.58 8.17 0.93
CA LEU A 181 -16.47 9.32 1.02
C LEU A 181 -16.02 10.53 0.17
N GLY A 182 -14.84 10.45 -0.47
CA GLY A 182 -14.30 11.54 -1.28
C GLY A 182 -13.80 12.74 -0.46
N ASN A 183 -13.48 12.57 0.83
CA ASN A 183 -12.90 13.64 1.65
C ASN A 183 -11.38 13.75 1.42
N PHE A 184 -11.01 14.26 0.25
CA PHE A 184 -9.61 14.36 -0.19
C PHE A 184 -8.76 15.26 0.72
N LYS A 185 -9.30 16.38 1.22
CA LYS A 185 -8.55 17.29 2.11
C LYS A 185 -8.11 16.57 3.38
N ARG A 186 -9.04 15.90 4.08
CA ARG A 186 -8.70 15.14 5.29
C ARG A 186 -7.79 13.96 4.98
N PHE A 187 -7.99 13.30 3.84
CA PHE A 187 -7.14 12.21 3.38
C PHE A 187 -5.67 12.65 3.27
N PHE A 188 -5.36 13.72 2.51
CA PHE A 188 -3.99 14.20 2.36
C PHE A 188 -3.40 14.74 3.68
N CYS A 189 -4.16 15.53 4.44
CA CYS A 189 -3.70 16.07 5.73
C CYS A 189 -3.30 14.96 6.71
N MET A 190 -4.13 13.91 6.83
CA MET A 190 -3.82 12.79 7.72
C MET A 190 -2.61 11.99 7.28
N ILE A 191 -2.43 11.78 5.97
CA ILE A 191 -1.25 11.04 5.50
C ILE A 191 0.03 11.83 5.79
N ALA A 192 0.01 13.15 5.58
CA ALA A 192 1.16 14.00 5.86
C ALA A 192 1.54 14.09 7.35
N ASP A 193 0.56 14.03 8.25
CA ASP A 193 0.77 14.21 9.69
C ASP A 193 1.02 12.89 10.44
N GLU A 194 0.30 11.82 10.08
CA GLU A 194 0.22 10.61 10.91
C GLU A 194 0.79 9.34 10.27
N ALA A 195 1.04 9.32 8.95
CA ALA A 195 1.40 8.08 8.27
C ALA A 195 2.81 7.59 8.65
N THR A 196 2.91 6.31 9.00
CA THR A 196 4.20 5.61 9.00
C THR A 196 4.70 5.42 7.57
N GLU A 197 6.01 5.19 7.42
CA GLU A 197 6.63 4.95 6.11
C GLU A 197 5.94 3.81 5.34
N LEU A 198 5.67 2.68 6.00
CA LEU A 198 5.03 1.52 5.36
C LEU A 198 3.55 1.77 5.05
N GLN A 199 2.82 2.49 5.91
CA GLN A 199 1.44 2.90 5.59
C GLN A 199 1.41 3.84 4.39
N LEU A 200 2.36 4.78 4.30
CA LEU A 200 2.48 5.68 3.15
C LEU A 200 2.73 4.88 1.86
N CYS A 201 3.65 3.91 1.88
CA CYS A 201 3.92 3.03 0.73
C CYS A 201 2.65 2.30 0.24
N LEU A 202 1.76 1.90 1.14
CA LEU A 202 0.48 1.25 0.80
C LEU A 202 -0.55 2.20 0.21
N VAL A 203 -0.53 3.47 0.62
CA VAL A 203 -1.51 4.50 0.21
C VAL A 203 -1.07 5.22 -1.07
N GLU A 204 0.23 5.34 -1.30
CA GLU A 204 0.84 6.08 -2.43
C GLU A 204 0.24 5.75 -3.81
N PRO A 205 -0.05 4.48 -4.15
CA PRO A 205 -0.66 4.15 -5.44
C PRO A 205 -2.03 4.80 -5.70
N PHE A 206 -2.75 5.16 -4.64
CA PHE A 206 -4.09 5.74 -4.71
C PHE A 206 -4.10 7.27 -4.72
N LEU A 207 -2.96 7.93 -4.50
CA LEU A 207 -2.93 9.40 -4.35
C LEU A 207 -3.48 10.10 -5.59
N ASN A 208 -3.00 9.74 -6.79
CA ASN A 208 -3.46 10.36 -8.04
C ASN A 208 -4.93 10.03 -8.35
N GLU A 209 -5.41 8.85 -7.96
CA GLU A 209 -6.83 8.53 -8.06
C GLU A 209 -7.67 9.46 -7.17
N VAL A 210 -7.25 9.71 -5.93
CA VAL A 210 -7.92 10.65 -5.04
C VAL A 210 -7.84 12.08 -5.57
N ARG A 211 -6.69 12.51 -6.12
CA ARG A 211 -6.53 13.84 -6.75
C ARG A 211 -7.46 14.00 -7.95
N ALA A 212 -7.52 13.02 -8.84
CA ALA A 212 -8.39 13.06 -10.01
C ALA A 212 -9.88 13.07 -9.62
N ARG A 213 -10.28 12.31 -8.60
CA ARG A 213 -11.63 12.39 -8.02
C ARG A 213 -11.90 13.76 -7.37
N ALA A 214 -10.92 14.36 -6.72
CA ALA A 214 -11.06 15.72 -6.18
C ALA A 214 -11.30 16.74 -7.29
N LEU A 215 -10.53 16.67 -8.39
CA LEU A 215 -10.73 17.50 -9.59
C LEU A 215 -12.12 17.28 -10.21
N MET A 216 -12.59 16.04 -10.28
CA MET A 216 -13.96 15.71 -10.71
C MET A 216 -14.99 16.43 -9.85
N TYR A 217 -14.88 16.34 -8.52
CA TYR A 217 -15.80 17.00 -7.60
C TYR A 217 -15.78 18.51 -7.80
N LEU A 218 -14.60 19.14 -7.84
CA LEU A 218 -14.45 20.58 -8.06
C LEU A 218 -15.05 21.03 -9.39
N ASN A 219 -14.80 20.29 -10.47
CA ASN A 219 -15.36 20.59 -11.79
C ASN A 219 -16.90 20.48 -11.79
N HIS A 220 -17.45 19.47 -11.11
CA HIS A 220 -18.89 19.21 -11.10
C HIS A 220 -19.66 20.11 -10.14
N SER A 221 -19.14 20.43 -8.96
CA SER A 221 -19.85 21.22 -7.95
C SER A 221 -19.52 22.71 -8.00
N GLY A 222 -18.42 23.11 -8.65
CA GLY A 222 -17.97 24.50 -8.71
C GLY A 222 -18.93 25.42 -9.46
N TYR A 223 -18.99 26.68 -9.03
CA TYR A 223 -19.72 27.74 -9.74
C TYR A 223 -18.91 28.20 -10.96
N LYS A 224 -19.56 28.35 -12.13
CA LYS A 224 -18.87 28.59 -13.41
C LYS A 224 -17.96 29.83 -13.42
N LEU A 225 -18.28 30.87 -12.65
CA LEU A 225 -17.47 32.09 -12.59
C LEU A 225 -16.33 32.00 -11.55
N GLN A 226 -16.36 30.99 -10.68
CA GLN A 226 -15.35 30.78 -9.66
C GLN A 226 -14.25 29.87 -10.21
N HIS A 227 -13.21 30.49 -10.74
CA HIS A 227 -12.01 29.78 -11.17
C HIS A 227 -11.27 29.23 -9.95
N HIS A 228 -10.71 28.03 -10.07
CA HIS A 228 -9.90 27.42 -9.02
C HIS A 228 -8.42 27.61 -9.32
N PRO A 229 -7.69 28.44 -8.56
CA PRO A 229 -6.25 28.60 -8.72
C PRO A 229 -5.52 27.28 -8.44
N LEU A 230 -4.61 26.91 -9.33
CA LEU A 230 -3.81 25.69 -9.21
C LEU A 230 -2.89 25.76 -8.00
N THR A 231 -2.39 26.94 -7.63
CA THR A 231 -1.58 27.16 -6.41
C THR A 231 -2.30 26.67 -5.16
N HIS A 232 -3.53 27.15 -4.93
CA HIS A 232 -4.34 26.73 -3.79
C HIS A 232 -4.72 25.25 -3.83
N LEU A 233 -4.98 24.69 -5.02
CA LEU A 233 -5.28 23.27 -5.16
C LEU A 233 -4.05 22.39 -4.94
N SER A 234 -2.87 22.85 -5.36
CA SER A 234 -1.58 22.18 -5.15
C SER A 234 -1.33 21.99 -3.65
N ASP A 235 -1.61 23.00 -2.83
CA ASP A 235 -1.49 22.91 -1.37
C ASP A 235 -2.49 21.92 -0.76
N ILE A 236 -3.77 21.95 -1.19
CA ILE A 236 -4.81 21.04 -0.65
C ILE A 236 -4.56 19.58 -1.05
N LEU A 237 -4.12 19.36 -2.29
CA LEU A 237 -3.90 18.03 -2.86
C LEU A 237 -2.48 17.51 -2.65
N MET A 238 -1.64 18.32 -1.98
CA MET A 238 -0.25 18.03 -1.63
C MET A 238 0.54 17.46 -2.81
N ILE A 239 0.52 18.19 -3.92
CA ILE A 239 1.17 17.85 -5.20
C ILE A 239 1.82 19.11 -5.75
N GLU A 240 2.93 18.99 -6.48
CA GLU A 240 3.55 20.14 -7.13
C GLU A 240 2.61 20.78 -8.17
N GLU A 241 2.65 22.10 -8.31
CA GLU A 241 1.77 22.81 -9.25
C GLU A 241 1.95 22.33 -10.71
N LEU A 242 3.20 22.02 -11.10
CA LEU A 242 3.51 21.50 -12.44
C LEU A 242 2.86 20.12 -12.67
N GLU A 243 2.95 19.22 -11.69
CA GLU A 243 2.33 17.90 -11.77
C GLU A 243 0.80 17.97 -11.71
N LEU A 244 0.24 18.92 -10.94
CA LEU A 244 -1.19 19.17 -10.93
C LEU A 244 -1.68 19.69 -12.29
N GLU A 245 -0.91 20.58 -12.92
CA GLU A 245 -1.20 21.07 -14.26
C GLU A 245 -1.24 19.90 -15.27
N ASP A 246 -0.28 18.98 -15.21
CA ASP A 246 -0.27 17.77 -16.04
C ASP A 246 -1.47 16.85 -15.76
N LEU A 247 -1.80 16.63 -14.48
CA LEU A 247 -2.95 15.83 -14.07
C LEU A 247 -4.27 16.43 -14.56
N CYS A 248 -4.43 17.76 -14.48
CA CYS A 248 -5.59 18.45 -15.02
C CYS A 248 -5.72 18.21 -16.53
N ARG A 249 -4.64 18.34 -17.30
CA ARG A 249 -4.66 18.06 -18.76
C ARG A 249 -5.02 16.61 -19.06
N ILE A 250 -4.47 15.67 -18.30
CA ILE A 250 -4.80 14.23 -18.41
C ILE A 250 -6.29 13.99 -18.13
N CYS A 251 -6.87 14.70 -17.17
CA CYS A 251 -8.32 14.65 -16.87
C CYS A 251 -9.19 15.43 -17.88
N GLY A 252 -8.61 16.04 -18.92
CA GLY A 252 -9.35 16.82 -19.92
C GLY A 252 -9.76 18.21 -19.46
N LEU A 253 -9.14 18.76 -18.41
CA LEU A 253 -9.39 20.12 -17.94
C LEU A 253 -8.48 21.13 -18.68
N GLU A 254 -9.11 22.16 -19.23
CA GLU A 254 -8.48 23.35 -19.77
C GLU A 254 -8.10 24.31 -18.63
N ILE A 255 -6.87 24.82 -18.69
CA ILE A 255 -6.30 25.72 -17.70
C ILE A 255 -6.11 27.08 -18.35
N SER A 256 -6.72 28.10 -17.76
CA SER A 256 -6.51 29.50 -18.09
C SER A 256 -5.27 30.03 -17.38
N ARG A 257 -4.50 30.88 -18.08
CA ARG A 257 -3.36 31.61 -17.51
C ARG A 257 -3.67 33.10 -17.53
N SER A 258 -3.63 33.73 -16.37
CA SER A 258 -3.78 35.18 -16.22
C SER A 258 -2.58 35.71 -15.42
N GLY A 259 -1.61 36.29 -16.13
CA GLY A 259 -0.29 36.61 -15.56
C GLY A 259 0.39 35.34 -15.05
N ASP A 260 0.87 35.37 -13.81
CA ASP A 260 1.52 34.23 -13.15
C ASP A 260 0.52 33.22 -12.55
N THR A 261 -0.78 33.53 -12.54
CA THR A 261 -1.79 32.64 -11.95
C THR A 261 -2.37 31.68 -12.99
N LYS A 262 -2.28 30.38 -12.70
CA LYS A 262 -2.95 29.33 -13.45
C LYS A 262 -4.21 28.91 -12.71
N ALA A 263 -5.33 28.79 -13.42
CA ALA A 263 -6.59 28.36 -12.84
C ALA A 263 -7.45 27.61 -13.86
N PHE A 264 -8.26 26.66 -13.40
CA PHE A 264 -9.29 26.05 -14.26
C PHE A 264 -10.68 26.55 -13.84
N ALA A 265 -11.54 26.77 -14.84
CA ALA A 265 -12.96 27.06 -14.61
C ALA A 265 -13.74 25.75 -14.45
N PRO A 266 -14.64 25.62 -13.47
CA PRO A 266 -15.53 24.45 -13.34
C PRO A 266 -16.51 24.29 -14.51
N LYS A 267 -17.26 23.18 -14.51
CA LYS A 267 -18.30 22.83 -15.50
C LYS A 267 -17.77 22.56 -16.91
N GLN A 268 -16.54 22.08 -17.02
CA GLN A 268 -15.99 21.63 -18.30
C GLN A 268 -16.53 20.25 -18.65
N THR A 269 -17.15 20.13 -19.82
CA THR A 269 -17.74 18.88 -20.32
C THR A 269 -16.70 17.91 -20.87
N THR A 270 -15.47 18.38 -21.08
CA THR A 270 -14.31 17.60 -21.54
C THR A 270 -13.70 16.73 -20.45
N PHE A 271 -14.13 16.90 -19.19
CA PHE A 271 -13.60 16.14 -18.07
C PHE A 271 -13.83 14.63 -18.24
N SER A 272 -12.78 13.85 -18.04
CA SER A 272 -12.85 12.40 -17.95
C SER A 272 -11.94 11.89 -16.84
N LEU A 273 -12.35 10.82 -16.17
CA LEU A 273 -11.51 10.14 -15.18
C LEU A 273 -10.68 9.08 -15.91
N PRO A 274 -9.36 9.28 -16.10
CA PRO A 274 -8.53 8.35 -16.84
C PRO A 274 -8.40 7.04 -16.08
N THR A 275 -8.34 5.93 -16.82
CA THR A 275 -8.03 4.62 -16.23
C THR A 275 -7.11 3.88 -17.20
N PRO A 276 -5.83 3.60 -16.84
CA PRO A 276 -5.15 3.94 -15.58
C PRO A 276 -4.66 5.41 -15.51
N LEU A 277 -4.51 5.93 -14.29
CA LEU A 277 -3.86 7.21 -14.02
C LEU A 277 -2.34 7.05 -13.94
N SER A 278 -1.61 8.11 -14.29
CA SER A 278 -0.17 8.18 -14.05
C SER A 278 0.16 8.06 -12.57
N LYS A 279 1.37 7.61 -12.26
CA LYS A 279 1.83 7.35 -10.89
C LYS A 279 2.10 8.66 -10.16
N SER A 280 1.90 8.66 -8.84
CA SER A 280 2.18 9.81 -7.98
C SER A 280 3.68 9.90 -7.68
N SER A 281 4.21 11.13 -7.63
CA SER A 281 5.54 11.48 -7.11
C SER A 281 5.63 11.42 -5.57
N GLY A 282 4.50 11.26 -4.90
CA GLY A 282 4.38 11.20 -3.44
C GLY A 282 3.50 12.31 -2.88
N ILE A 283 3.81 12.74 -1.65
CA ILE A 283 3.17 13.88 -0.99
C ILE A 283 4.15 15.06 -1.04
N TYR A 284 3.72 16.15 -1.64
CA TYR A 284 4.45 17.41 -1.67
C TYR A 284 3.88 18.38 -0.65
N ILE A 285 4.74 18.92 0.22
CA ILE A 285 4.37 19.94 1.20
C ILE A 285 5.15 21.20 0.85
N SER A 286 4.45 22.23 0.35
CA SER A 286 5.04 23.56 0.12
C SER A 286 5.69 24.07 1.40
N ARG A 287 6.94 24.56 1.28
CA ARG A 287 7.76 25.05 2.41
C ARG A 287 7.13 26.23 3.18
N GLU A 288 6.04 26.81 2.70
CA GLU A 288 5.36 27.96 3.32
C GLU A 288 4.42 27.60 4.48
N ILE A 289 4.10 26.31 4.70
CA ILE A 289 3.18 25.87 5.78
C ILE A 289 3.90 25.64 7.13
N LYS A 290 5.20 25.97 7.24
CA LYS A 290 5.96 25.93 8.51
C LYS A 290 5.99 27.25 9.28
N ARG A 291 5.04 28.16 9.07
CA ARG A 291 4.91 29.41 9.85
C ARG A 291 3.57 29.50 10.56
#